data_AF-A0A5M8SL15-F1
#
_entry.id   AF-A0A5M8SL15-F1
#
_cell.length_a   1.000
_cell.length_b   1.000
_cell.length_c   1.000
_cell.angle_alpha   90.00
_cell.angle_beta   90.00
_cell.angle_gamma   90.00
#
_symmetry.space_group_name_H-M   'P 1'
#
loop_
_entity.id
_entity.type
_entity.pdbx_description
1 polymer ?
#
loop_
_entity_poly.entity_id
_entity_poly.type
_entity_poly.pdbx_seq_one_letter_code
_entity_poly.pdbx_strand_id
1 'polypeptide(L)'
;MSHEGIRIQSEEERARDEEAQRPLPRIAITPEKVRVLLTEGKGLEIDWSDGHRSAWSFAWLRNACPCATCNDERSQQGRKPGQPKPRVAELLPMYTAPAKPASAQAVGRYALQFNWLDGHTAGIYSWDFLRRHCQCTECRFERGETAGAPN
;
A
#
# COMPACT_ATOMS: atom_id res chain seq x y z
N MET A 1 -2.90 -15.46 -34.88
CA MET A 1 -3.60 -14.73 -33.81
C MET A 1 -3.91 -15.73 -32.71
N SER A 2 -3.03 -15.77 -31.70
CA SER A 2 -3.16 -16.65 -30.54
C SER A 2 -4.32 -16.15 -29.70
N HIS A 3 -5.39 -16.93 -29.61
CA HIS A 3 -6.47 -16.66 -28.68
C HIS A 3 -5.90 -16.93 -27.28
N GLU A 4 -5.56 -15.87 -26.54
CA GLU A 4 -5.36 -15.99 -25.10
C GLU A 4 -6.68 -16.46 -24.51
N GLY A 5 -6.69 -17.72 -24.07
CA GLY A 5 -7.86 -18.30 -23.41
C GLY A 5 -8.23 -17.48 -22.18
N ILE A 6 -9.53 -17.21 -22.02
CA ILE A 6 -10.10 -16.64 -20.81
C ILE A 6 -9.69 -17.55 -19.65
N ARG A 7 -8.75 -17.10 -18.82
CA ARG A 7 -8.28 -17.82 -17.64
C ARG A 7 -9.42 -17.80 -16.63
N ILE A 8 -10.16 -18.90 -16.52
CA ILE A 8 -11.23 -19.07 -15.52
C ILE A 8 -10.53 -19.12 -14.15
N GLN A 9 -10.67 -18.06 -13.35
CA GLN A 9 -10.24 -18.07 -11.95
C GLN A 9 -11.01 -19.16 -11.20
N SER A 10 -10.34 -19.83 -10.26
CA SER A 10 -11.00 -20.79 -9.37
C SER A 10 -12.06 -20.07 -8.51
N GLU A 11 -13.08 -20.81 -8.05
CA GLU A 11 -14.09 -20.25 -7.13
C GLU A 11 -13.45 -19.72 -5.84
N GLU A 12 -12.38 -20.37 -5.38
CA GLU A 12 -11.61 -19.93 -4.22
C GLU A 12 -10.89 -18.60 -4.45
N GLU A 13 -10.25 -18.40 -5.61
CA GLU A 13 -9.62 -17.12 -5.96
C GLU A 13 -10.65 -16.00 -6.04
N ARG A 14 -11.81 -16.28 -6.66
CA ARG A 14 -12.91 -15.32 -6.75
C ARG A 14 -13.45 -14.93 -5.39
N ALA A 15 -13.68 -15.90 -4.49
CA ALA A 15 -14.15 -15.62 -3.13
C ALA A 15 -13.14 -14.79 -2.31
N ARG A 16 -11.83 -15.05 -2.47
CA ARG A 16 -10.78 -14.25 -1.83
C ARG A 16 -10.74 -12.83 -2.38
N ASP A 17 -10.87 -12.68 -3.70
CA ASP A 17 -10.90 -11.37 -4.35
C ASP A 17 -12.14 -10.57 -3.92
N GLU A 18 -13.31 -11.21 -3.85
CA GLU A 18 -14.56 -10.59 -3.38
C GLU A 18 -14.46 -10.14 -1.91
N GLU A 19 -13.93 -10.97 -1.02
CA GLU A 19 -13.71 -10.58 0.38
C GLU A 19 -12.66 -9.47 0.50
N ALA A 20 -11.58 -9.53 -0.28
CA ALA A 20 -10.56 -8.48 -0.32
C ALA A 20 -11.08 -7.14 -0.87
N GLN A 21 -12.12 -7.18 -1.71
CA GLN A 21 -12.79 -6.01 -2.27
C GLN A 21 -14.02 -5.56 -1.46
N ARG A 22 -14.37 -6.26 -0.38
CA ARG A 22 -15.51 -5.90 0.45
C ARG A 22 -15.37 -4.45 0.94
N PRO A 23 -16.40 -3.60 0.77
CA PRO A 23 -16.30 -2.19 1.14
C PRO A 23 -16.09 -2.04 2.64
N LEU A 24 -15.13 -1.20 3.01
CA LEU A 24 -14.94 -0.81 4.40
C LEU A 24 -16.06 0.16 4.85
N PRO A 25 -16.45 0.14 6.14
CA PRO A 25 -17.41 1.10 6.64
C PRO A 25 -16.84 2.53 6.49
N ARG A 26 -17.71 3.49 6.14
CA ARG A 26 -17.29 4.87 5.84
C ARG A 26 -16.45 5.50 6.96
N ILE A 27 -16.82 5.24 8.21
CA ILE A 27 -16.13 5.76 9.39
C ILE A 27 -14.67 5.25 9.50
N ALA A 28 -14.37 4.05 8.98
CA ALA A 28 -13.02 3.51 8.97
C ALA A 28 -12.12 4.11 7.88
N ILE A 29 -12.71 4.71 6.84
CA ILE A 29 -11.97 5.33 5.72
C ILE A 29 -12.13 6.86 5.69
N THR A 30 -12.63 7.45 6.76
CA THR A 30 -12.78 8.90 6.90
C THR A 30 -11.69 9.42 7.83
N PRO A 31 -10.70 10.16 7.31
CA PRO A 31 -9.64 10.72 8.15
C PRO A 31 -10.16 11.93 8.93
N GLU A 32 -9.87 11.98 10.22
CA GLU A 32 -10.07 13.18 11.05
C GLU A 32 -8.86 14.12 10.98
N LYS A 33 -7.66 13.54 11.01
CA LYS A 33 -6.41 14.31 10.94
C LYS A 33 -5.40 13.57 10.06
N VAL A 34 -4.85 14.29 9.10
CA VAL A 34 -3.82 13.79 8.18
C VAL A 34 -2.54 14.58 8.42
N ARG A 35 -1.46 13.91 8.75
CA ARG A 35 -0.13 14.53 8.96
C ARG A 35 0.88 13.90 8.01
N VAL A 36 1.43 14.70 7.10
CA VAL A 36 2.53 14.28 6.23
C VAL A 36 3.83 14.88 6.77
N LEU A 37 4.66 14.02 7.36
CA LEU A 37 5.90 14.38 8.06
C LEU A 37 7.07 14.50 7.07
N LEU A 38 6.95 15.43 6.11
CA LEU A 38 7.90 15.63 5.01
C LEU A 38 9.30 16.04 5.51
N THR A 39 9.35 16.94 6.49
CA THR A 39 10.60 17.50 7.01
C THR A 39 11.37 16.48 7.84
N GLU A 40 10.65 15.73 8.68
CA GLU A 40 11.23 14.67 9.51
C GLU A 40 11.59 13.42 8.69
N GLY A 41 11.08 13.29 7.46
CA GLY A 41 11.28 12.11 6.63
C GLY A 41 10.60 10.85 7.17
N LYS A 42 9.68 11.00 8.15
CA LYS A 42 9.08 9.87 8.87
C LYS A 42 8.00 9.16 8.06
N GLY A 43 7.15 9.92 7.35
CA GLY A 43 6.09 9.35 6.53
C GLY A 43 4.74 10.03 6.69
N LEU A 44 3.69 9.22 6.71
CA LEU A 44 2.29 9.63 6.82
C LEU A 44 1.69 9.08 8.12
N GLU A 45 0.98 9.93 8.84
CA GLU A 45 0.12 9.53 9.97
C GLU A 45 -1.32 9.98 9.70
N ILE A 46 -2.27 9.13 10.06
CA ILE A 46 -3.70 9.41 9.97
C ILE A 46 -4.38 8.99 11.28
N ASP A 47 -5.15 9.92 11.85
CA ASP A 47 -6.17 9.62 12.84
C ASP A 47 -7.52 9.49 12.11
N TRP A 48 -8.22 8.38 12.31
CA TRP A 48 -9.46 8.03 11.63
C TRP A 48 -10.68 8.28 12.52
N SER A 49 -11.85 8.48 11.92
CA SER A 49 -13.08 8.75 12.68
C SER A 49 -13.64 7.55 13.46
N ASP A 50 -13.14 6.35 13.20
CA ASP A 50 -13.41 5.15 14.02
C ASP A 50 -12.50 5.09 15.28
N GLY A 51 -11.69 6.13 15.52
CA GLY A 51 -10.72 6.21 16.60
C GLY A 51 -9.38 5.53 16.28
N HIS A 52 -9.27 4.87 15.13
CA HIS A 52 -8.07 4.17 14.74
C HIS A 52 -6.93 5.14 14.42
N ARG A 53 -5.68 4.72 14.64
CA ARG A 53 -4.49 5.48 14.26
C ARG A 53 -3.58 4.64 13.40
N SER A 54 -3.13 5.22 12.31
CA SER A 54 -2.28 4.53 11.35
C SER A 54 -1.06 5.36 11.00
N ALA A 55 0.07 4.69 10.79
CA ALA A 55 1.29 5.31 10.34
C ALA A 55 1.96 4.46 9.25
N TRP A 56 2.53 5.11 8.25
CA TRP A 56 3.32 4.48 7.19
C TRP A 56 4.58 5.27 6.91
N SER A 57 5.72 4.58 6.80
CA SER A 57 6.97 5.23 6.39
C SER A 57 6.94 5.59 4.90
N PHE A 58 7.74 6.57 4.47
CA PHE A 58 7.88 6.88 3.05
C PHE A 58 8.44 5.70 2.25
N ALA A 59 9.36 4.91 2.83
CA ALA A 59 9.83 3.68 2.21
C ALA A 59 8.68 2.69 1.96
N TRP A 60 7.81 2.49 2.97
CA TRP A 60 6.65 1.63 2.82
C TRP A 60 5.70 2.17 1.76
N LEU A 61 5.35 3.46 1.79
CA LEU A 61 4.46 4.10 0.82
C LEU A 61 5.00 3.97 -0.60
N ARG A 62 6.30 4.17 -0.81
CA ARG A 62 6.94 4.03 -2.12
C ARG A 62 6.89 2.59 -2.64
N ASN A 63 7.13 1.60 -1.78
CA ASN A 63 7.02 0.17 -2.11
C ASN A 63 5.57 -0.28 -2.30
N ALA A 64 4.63 0.43 -1.66
CA ALA A 64 3.19 0.23 -1.75
C ALA A 64 2.53 1.11 -2.83
N CYS A 65 3.28 1.76 -3.71
CA CYS A 65 2.71 2.64 -4.75
C CYS A 65 1.55 1.97 -5.51
N PRO A 66 0.34 2.56 -5.50
CA PRO A 66 -0.85 1.93 -6.07
C PRO A 66 -1.05 2.23 -7.56
N CYS A 67 -0.10 2.88 -8.24
CA CYS A 67 -0.23 3.10 -9.69
C CYS A 67 -0.15 1.75 -10.44
N ALA A 68 -0.80 1.70 -11.61
CA ALA A 68 -0.89 0.48 -12.42
C ALA A 68 0.48 -0.18 -12.66
N THR A 69 1.48 0.58 -13.10
CA THR A 69 2.83 0.08 -13.36
C THR A 69 3.48 -0.55 -12.12
N CYS A 70 3.40 0.10 -10.96
CA CYS A 70 3.98 -0.44 -9.73
C CYS A 70 3.18 -1.64 -9.20
N ASN A 71 1.86 -1.64 -9.41
CA ASN A 71 1.00 -2.74 -9.00
C ASN A 71 1.27 -4.00 -9.84
N ASP A 72 1.33 -3.87 -11.16
CA ASP A 72 1.60 -4.98 -12.08
C ASP A 72 2.98 -5.58 -11.81
N GLU A 73 4.01 -4.73 -11.67
CA GLU A 73 5.37 -5.16 -11.33
C GLU A 73 5.43 -5.89 -9.99
N ARG A 74 4.65 -5.45 -9.00
CA ARG A 74 4.56 -6.08 -7.69
C ARG A 74 3.87 -7.44 -7.78
N SER A 75 2.75 -7.53 -8.50
CA SER A 75 1.97 -8.76 -8.68
C SER A 75 2.78 -9.84 -9.41
N GLN A 76 3.50 -9.48 -10.47
CA GLN A 76 4.38 -10.41 -11.20
C GLN A 76 5.49 -11.01 -10.33
N GLN A 77 5.92 -10.28 -9.29
CA GLN A 77 6.95 -10.73 -8.35
C GLN A 77 6.35 -11.37 -7.09
N GLY A 78 5.02 -11.55 -7.03
CA GLY A 78 4.34 -12.11 -5.85
C GLY A 78 4.53 -11.27 -4.57
N ARG A 79 4.85 -9.98 -4.71
CA ARG A 79 5.13 -9.11 -3.56
C ARG A 79 3.84 -8.53 -2.98
N LYS A 80 3.83 -8.30 -1.66
CA LYS A 80 2.74 -7.58 -0.99
C LYS A 80 3.01 -6.07 -0.96
N PRO A 81 1.97 -5.20 -0.91
CA PRO A 81 2.18 -3.76 -0.79
C PRO A 81 3.06 -3.40 0.42
N GLY A 82 4.07 -2.56 0.17
CA GLY A 82 5.05 -2.16 1.17
C GLY A 82 6.24 -3.10 1.33
N GLN A 83 6.18 -4.32 0.77
CA GLN A 83 7.32 -5.23 0.73
C GLN A 83 8.39 -4.68 -0.23
N PRO A 84 9.64 -4.49 0.23
CA PRO A 84 10.72 -4.02 -0.63
C PRO A 84 11.04 -5.04 -1.72
N LYS A 85 11.61 -4.56 -2.82
CA LYS A 85 12.15 -5.46 -3.86
C LYS A 85 13.29 -6.28 -3.25
N PRO A 86 13.38 -7.59 -3.56
CA PRO A 86 14.54 -8.37 -3.16
C PRO A 86 15.78 -7.76 -3.81
N ARG A 87 16.78 -7.41 -2.98
CA ARG A 87 18.10 -7.01 -3.47
C ARG A 87 18.92 -8.26 -3.67
N VAL A 88 19.49 -8.41 -4.86
CA VAL A 88 20.53 -9.40 -5.09
C VAL A 88 21.70 -9.00 -4.17
N ALA A 89 22.23 -9.95 -3.41
CA ALA A 89 23.39 -9.70 -2.56
C ALA A 89 24.61 -9.48 -3.45
N GLU A 90 24.79 -8.24 -3.91
CA GLU A 90 25.99 -7.82 -4.63
C GLU A 90 27.16 -7.74 -3.65
N LEU A 91 28.34 -8.15 -4.10
CA LEU A 91 29.58 -8.12 -3.31
C LEU A 91 29.93 -6.72 -2.79
N LEU A 92 29.38 -5.67 -3.42
CA LEU A 92 29.51 -4.27 -3.01
C LEU A 92 28.13 -3.61 -3.09
N PRO A 93 27.41 -3.43 -1.96
CA PRO A 93 26.09 -2.83 -1.99
C PRO A 93 26.16 -1.36 -2.41
N MET A 94 25.58 -1.04 -3.57
CA MET A 94 25.49 0.34 -4.03
C MET A 94 24.50 1.12 -3.15
N TYR A 95 24.93 2.29 -2.67
CA TYR A 95 24.07 3.14 -1.83
C TYR A 95 22.80 3.54 -2.61
N THR A 96 21.64 3.21 -2.05
CA THR A 96 20.35 3.63 -2.55
C THR A 96 19.79 4.70 -1.62
N ALA A 97 19.59 5.91 -2.14
CA ALA A 97 18.97 6.98 -1.36
C ALA A 97 17.58 6.55 -0.86
N PRO A 98 17.20 6.91 0.39
CA PRO A 98 15.89 6.56 0.91
C PRO A 98 14.80 7.24 0.09
N ALA A 99 13.67 6.55 -0.07
CA ALA A 99 12.51 7.11 -0.75
C ALA A 99 12.01 8.35 0.01
N LYS A 100 12.01 9.50 -0.67
CA LYS A 100 11.58 10.77 -0.10
C LYS A 100 10.68 11.52 -1.09
N PRO A 101 9.46 11.90 -0.68
CA PRO A 101 8.62 12.76 -1.49
C PRO A 101 9.10 14.20 -1.44
N ALA A 102 9.01 14.89 -2.58
CA ALA A 102 9.19 16.33 -2.71
C ALA A 102 7.96 17.09 -2.17
N SER A 103 6.77 16.55 -2.39
CA SER A 103 5.51 17.10 -1.89
C SER A 103 4.43 16.02 -1.77
N ALA A 104 3.37 16.34 -1.04
CA ALA A 104 2.15 15.55 -0.95
C ALA A 104 0.95 16.48 -1.13
N GLN A 105 -0.07 16.01 -1.84
CA GLN A 105 -1.26 16.79 -2.16
C GLN A 105 -2.52 15.94 -1.98
N ALA A 106 -3.60 16.56 -1.54
CA ALA A 106 -4.90 15.90 -1.48
C ALA A 106 -5.46 15.74 -2.90
N VAL A 107 -6.01 14.56 -3.19
CA VAL A 107 -6.77 14.31 -4.41
C VAL A 107 -8.26 14.25 -4.03
N GLY A 108 -8.94 15.36 -4.24
CA GLY A 108 -10.32 15.54 -3.79
C GLY A 108 -10.46 15.28 -2.29
N ARG A 109 -11.46 14.47 -1.91
CA ARG A 109 -11.73 14.09 -0.52
C ARG A 109 -11.42 12.63 -0.20
N TYR A 110 -10.79 11.89 -1.11
CA TYR A 110 -10.72 10.43 -1.03
C TYR A 110 -9.29 9.86 -1.02
N ALA A 111 -8.26 10.68 -1.26
CA ALA A 111 -6.90 10.19 -1.43
C ALA A 111 -5.81 11.24 -1.22
N LEU A 112 -4.57 10.75 -1.13
CA LEU A 112 -3.34 11.53 -1.26
C LEU A 112 -2.57 11.13 -2.52
N GLN A 113 -1.89 12.11 -3.11
CA GLN A 113 -0.87 11.89 -4.11
C GLN A 113 0.47 12.38 -3.57
N PHE A 114 1.53 11.59 -3.79
CA PHE A 114 2.90 11.97 -3.46
C PHE A 114 3.66 12.24 -4.75
N ASN A 115 4.40 13.35 -4.79
CA ASN A 115 5.36 13.64 -5.84
C ASN A 115 6.74 13.28 -5.32
N TRP A 116 7.34 12.24 -5.88
CA TRP A 116 8.60 11.67 -5.41
C TRP A 116 9.81 12.35 -6.06
N LEU A 117 10.91 12.47 -5.30
CA LEU A 117 12.16 13.03 -5.81
C LEU A 117 12.80 12.17 -6.91
N ASP A 118 12.41 10.90 -7.02
CA ASP A 118 12.82 9.98 -8.08
C ASP A 118 11.95 10.11 -9.37
N GLY A 119 11.12 11.16 -9.45
CA GLY A 119 10.27 11.47 -10.60
C GLY A 119 8.90 10.78 -10.61
N HIS A 120 8.58 9.92 -9.64
CA HIS A 120 7.28 9.24 -9.63
C HIS A 120 6.18 10.15 -9.08
N THR A 121 5.03 10.21 -9.76
CA THR A 121 3.89 11.06 -9.35
C THR A 121 2.52 10.38 -9.54
N ALA A 122 2.45 9.27 -10.27
CA ALA A 122 1.18 8.64 -10.65
C ALA A 122 0.45 7.89 -9.51
N GLY A 123 1.06 7.75 -8.33
CA GLY A 123 0.49 6.99 -7.20
C GLY A 123 -0.58 7.79 -6.45
N ILE A 124 -1.83 7.33 -6.53
CA ILE A 124 -2.98 7.88 -5.77
C ILE A 124 -3.34 6.91 -4.63
N TYR A 125 -3.03 7.30 -3.41
CA TYR A 125 -3.23 6.54 -2.19
C TYR A 125 -4.60 6.87 -1.61
N SER A 126 -5.62 6.08 -1.98
CA SER A 126 -6.97 6.26 -1.42
C SER A 126 -7.00 5.97 0.07
N TRP A 127 -7.96 6.57 0.78
CA TRP A 127 -8.19 6.28 2.20
C TRP A 127 -8.51 4.81 2.44
N ASP A 128 -9.29 4.21 1.53
CA ASP A 128 -9.57 2.77 1.53
C ASP A 128 -8.27 1.95 1.40
N PHE A 129 -7.42 2.26 0.42
CA PHE A 129 -6.15 1.56 0.23
C PHE A 129 -5.27 1.67 1.47
N LEU A 130 -5.12 2.87 2.03
CA LEU A 130 -4.34 3.10 3.23
C LEU A 130 -4.92 2.30 4.40
N ARG A 131 -6.24 2.35 4.63
CA ARG A 131 -6.89 1.63 5.73
C ARG A 131 -6.73 0.12 5.62
N ARG A 132 -6.93 -0.48 4.44
CA ARG A 132 -6.71 -1.93 4.20
C ARG A 132 -5.28 -2.35 4.51
N HIS A 133 -4.32 -1.46 4.26
CA HIS A 133 -2.90 -1.68 4.50
C HIS A 133 -2.40 -0.98 5.77
N CYS A 134 -3.27 -0.71 6.74
CA CYS A 134 -2.89 -0.09 8.01
C CYS A 134 -1.80 -0.92 8.70
N GLN A 135 -0.70 -0.29 9.13
CA GLN A 135 0.44 -0.99 9.74
C GLN A 135 0.42 -1.03 11.28
N CYS A 136 -0.67 -0.59 11.91
CA CYS A 136 -0.81 -0.64 13.36
C CYS A 136 -0.76 -2.09 13.87
N THR A 137 -0.54 -2.23 15.16
CA THR A 137 -0.41 -3.52 15.84
C THR A 137 -1.64 -4.39 15.63
N GLU A 138 -2.84 -3.86 15.88
CA GLU A 138 -4.13 -4.57 15.74
C GLU A 138 -4.32 -5.13 14.32
N CYS A 139 -4.29 -4.28 13.29
CA CYS A 139 -4.47 -4.73 11.91
C CYS A 139 -3.34 -5.63 11.40
N ARG A 140 -2.12 -5.53 11.96
CA ARG A 140 -1.04 -6.45 11.63
C ARG A 140 -1.28 -7.82 12.24
N PHE A 141 -1.78 -7.90 13.46
CA PHE A 141 -2.15 -9.15 14.11
C PHE A 141 -3.31 -9.83 13.37
N GLU A 142 -4.40 -9.12 13.07
CA GLU A 142 -5.56 -9.68 12.34
C GLU A 142 -5.16 -10.27 10.96
N ARG A 143 -4.25 -9.61 10.24
CA ARG A 143 -3.72 -10.14 8.97
C ARG A 143 -2.72 -11.28 9.14
N GLY A 144 -2.08 -11.38 10.31
CA GLY A 144 -1.20 -12.49 10.67
C GLY A 144 -1.99 -13.75 11.03
N GLU A 145 -3.08 -13.59 11.79
CA GLU A 145 -3.97 -14.69 12.20
C GLU A 145 -4.68 -15.31 10.99
N THR A 146 -5.13 -14.51 10.03
CA THR A 146 -5.72 -15.00 8.78
C THR A 146 -4.72 -15.70 7.85
N ALA A 147 -3.41 -15.45 8.02
CA ALA A 147 -2.34 -16.12 7.26
C ALA A 147 -1.77 -17.36 7.97
N GLY A 148 -2.15 -17.60 9.23
CA GLY A 148 -1.61 -18.64 10.09
C GLY A 148 -2.71 -19.45 10.76
N ALA A 149 -3.45 -20.23 9.98
CA ALA A 149 -4.19 -21.37 10.51
C ALA A 149 -3.41 -22.67 10.27
N PRO A 150 -2.50 -23.09 11.17
CA PRO A 150 -2.18 -24.49 11.36
C PRO A 150 -3.12 -25.06 12.45
N ASN A 151 -3.87 -26.12 12.10
CA ASN A 151 -4.16 -27.16 13.07
C ASN A 151 -2.90 -28.03 13.24
#